data_AF-A0A914Y0H0-F1
#
_entry.id   AF-A0A914Y0H0-F1
#
_cell.length_a   1.000
_cell.length_b   1.000
_cell.length_c   1.000
_cell.angle_alpha   90.00
_cell.angle_beta   90.00
_cell.angle_gamma   90.00
#
_symmetry.space_group_name_H-M   'P 1'
#
loop_
_entity.id
_entity.type
_entity.pdbx_description
1 polymer ?
#
loop_
_entity_poly.entity_id
_entity_poly.type
_entity_poly.pdbx_seq_one_letter_code
_entity_poly.pdbx_strand_id
1 'polypeptide(L)'
;MDKLLMHPKEKINKEAVWFLSNITAGNEGQVQAVIDAGLIPLIISLLDRGDFQTQKEAAWAISNVTISGKPEHVLFMVDMNVIPPFCSLLGIRDAQIVQVVLDGLNNILKKAGNRTEEICQKIEECGGLDKIEHLQNHENEEIYKLAYEIIDAFFSSEDDDVEQDGHFNEAQGAPGGFNF
;
A
#
# COMPACT_ATOMS: atom_id res chain seq x y z
N MET A 1 18.44 12.75 16.76
CA MET A 1 18.06 12.66 15.33
C MET A 1 16.88 13.57 15.03
N ASP A 2 15.93 13.69 15.96
CA ASP A 2 14.69 14.48 15.83
C ASP A 2 14.94 15.94 15.44
N LYS A 3 15.96 16.58 16.04
CA LYS A 3 16.38 17.96 15.72
C LYS A 3 16.82 18.15 14.26
N LEU A 4 17.26 17.08 13.58
CA LEU A 4 17.67 17.12 12.18
C LEU A 4 16.48 16.86 11.24
N LEU A 5 15.54 16.00 11.64
CA LEU A 5 14.33 15.70 10.86
C LEU A 5 13.28 16.81 10.93
N MET A 6 13.31 17.61 12.00
CA MET A 6 12.43 18.77 12.19
C MET A 6 13.18 20.10 11.97
N HIS A 7 14.28 20.09 11.22
CA HIS A 7 15.09 21.28 11.03
C HIS A 7 14.35 22.26 10.08
N PRO A 8 14.39 23.57 10.31
CA PRO A 8 13.77 24.57 9.42
C PRO A 8 14.42 24.68 8.03
N LYS A 9 15.40 23.83 7.71
CA LYS A 9 16.09 23.82 6.41
C LYS A 9 15.81 22.47 5.78
N GLU A 10 15.02 22.46 4.72
CA GLU A 10 14.64 21.21 4.03
C GLU A 10 15.83 20.38 3.59
N LYS A 11 16.92 21.02 3.18
CA LYS A 11 18.16 20.29 2.84
C LYS A 11 18.67 19.43 4.00
N ILE A 12 18.53 19.87 5.26
CA ILE A 12 18.96 19.09 6.42
C ILE A 12 18.00 17.93 6.67
N ASN A 13 16.70 18.14 6.52
CA ASN A 13 15.69 17.08 6.61
C ASN A 13 15.96 16.00 5.57
N LYS A 14 16.17 16.39 4.31
CA LYS A 14 16.53 15.49 3.21
C LYS A 14 17.77 14.65 3.51
N GLU A 15 18.89 15.27 3.89
CA GLU A 15 20.13 14.53 4.20
C GLU A 15 19.96 13.61 5.42
N ALA A 16 19.17 14.01 6.40
CA ALA A 16 18.84 13.19 7.57
C ALA A 16 18.01 11.97 7.18
N VAL A 17 16.98 12.13 6.34
CA VAL A 17 16.16 11.01 5.86
C VAL A 17 16.94 10.12 4.91
N TRP A 18 17.76 10.69 4.01
CA TRP A 18 18.66 9.92 3.15
C TRP A 18 19.64 9.06 3.97
N PHE A 19 20.16 9.59 5.09
CA PHE A 19 20.96 8.78 5.99
C PHE A 19 20.15 7.63 6.63
N LEU A 20 18.89 7.88 7.01
CA LEU A 20 18.02 6.84 7.57
C LEU A 20 17.63 5.78 6.54
N SER A 21 17.42 6.15 5.28
CA SER A 21 17.09 5.18 4.22
C SER A 21 18.20 4.14 4.08
N ASN A 22 19.46 4.57 4.16
CA ASN A 22 20.63 3.69 4.18
C ASN A 22 20.69 2.77 5.41
N ILE A 23 20.25 3.22 6.58
CA ILE A 23 20.18 2.37 7.79
C ILE A 23 19.06 1.34 7.65
N THR A 24 17.88 1.76 7.19
CA THR A 24 16.73 0.87 6.99
C THR A 24 16.95 -0.16 5.88
N ALA A 25 17.85 0.11 4.93
CA ALA A 25 18.30 -0.85 3.91
C ALA A 25 19.20 -1.97 4.48
N GLY A 26 19.60 -1.85 5.75
CA GLY A 26 20.41 -2.82 6.45
C GLY A 26 19.64 -4.07 6.86
N ASN A 27 20.07 -4.71 7.95
CA ASN A 27 19.39 -5.88 8.51
C ASN A 27 18.25 -5.50 9.46
N GLU A 28 17.46 -6.50 9.84
CA GLU A 28 16.34 -6.37 10.79
C GLU A 28 16.71 -5.64 12.09
N GLY A 29 17.89 -5.90 12.67
CA GLY A 29 18.35 -5.23 13.89
C GLY A 29 18.57 -3.73 13.69
N GLN A 30 18.97 -3.31 12.50
CA GLN A 30 19.10 -1.89 12.15
C GLN A 30 17.72 -1.24 11.96
N VAL A 31 16.76 -1.96 11.37
CA VAL A 31 15.35 -1.52 11.30
C VAL A 31 14.77 -1.35 12.71
N GLN A 32 14.96 -2.34 13.59
CA GLN A 32 14.52 -2.25 14.98
C GLN A 32 15.13 -1.05 15.71
N ALA A 33 16.42 -0.77 15.50
CA ALA A 33 17.07 0.38 16.12
C ALA A 33 16.46 1.73 15.68
N VAL A 34 15.98 1.84 14.43
CA VAL A 34 15.27 3.04 13.94
C VAL A 34 13.89 3.19 14.59
N ILE A 35 13.19 2.06 14.80
CA ILE A 35 11.90 2.02 15.50
C ILE A 35 12.08 2.41 16.97
N ASP A 36 13.02 1.78 17.68
CA ASP A 36 13.30 2.04 19.10
C ASP A 36 13.74 3.49 19.35
N ALA A 37 14.39 4.12 18.37
CA ALA A 37 14.77 5.52 18.41
C ALA A 37 13.58 6.48 18.14
N GLY A 38 12.37 5.98 17.89
CA GLY A 38 11.18 6.80 17.66
C GLY A 38 11.17 7.53 16.32
N LEU A 39 11.92 7.05 15.32
CA LEU A 39 12.16 7.81 14.09
C LEU A 39 11.14 7.54 12.99
N ILE A 40 10.45 6.40 13.01
CA ILE A 40 9.44 6.05 12.00
C ILE A 40 8.34 7.11 11.88
N PRO A 41 7.70 7.62 12.96
CA PRO A 41 6.69 8.66 12.83
C PRO A 41 7.23 9.96 12.19
N LEU A 42 8.50 10.28 12.42
CA LEU A 42 9.14 11.46 11.83
C LEU A 42 9.40 11.26 10.33
N ILE A 43 9.84 10.06 9.92
CA ILE A 43 9.99 9.69 8.51
C ILE A 43 8.62 9.78 7.80
N ILE A 44 7.56 9.25 8.40
CA ILE A 44 6.18 9.32 7.86
C ILE A 44 5.70 10.77 7.76
N SER A 45 5.99 11.62 8.76
CA SER A 45 5.64 13.04 8.69
C SER A 45 6.36 13.76 7.54
N LEU A 46 7.60 13.38 7.23
CA LEU A 46 8.35 13.95 6.11
C LEU A 46 7.92 13.37 4.76
N LEU A 47 7.42 12.13 4.73
CA LEU A 47 6.75 11.54 3.57
C LEU A 47 5.49 12.34 3.20
N ASP A 48 4.70 12.76 4.20
CA ASP A 48 3.48 13.55 4.03
C ASP A 48 3.77 15.01 3.64
N ARG A 49 4.69 15.67 4.34
CA ARG A 49 4.81 17.15 4.33
C ARG A 49 6.14 17.70 3.84
N GLY A 50 7.13 16.84 3.64
CA GLY A 50 8.44 17.26 3.16
C GLY A 50 8.37 17.86 1.76
N ASP A 51 9.40 18.61 1.39
CA ASP A 51 9.57 18.95 -0.02
C ASP A 51 9.75 17.69 -0.87
N PHE A 52 9.47 17.78 -2.17
CA PHE A 52 9.45 16.61 -3.04
C PHE A 52 10.73 15.76 -2.96
N GLN A 53 11.90 16.39 -2.80
CA GLN A 53 13.15 15.66 -2.66
C GLN A 53 13.24 14.90 -1.33
N THR A 54 12.75 15.47 -0.22
CA THR A 54 12.69 14.77 1.07
C THR A 54 11.66 13.63 1.04
N GLN A 55 10.51 13.83 0.39
CA GLN A 55 9.49 12.78 0.24
C GLN A 55 10.04 11.54 -0.48
N LYS A 56 10.89 11.73 -1.51
CA LYS A 56 11.56 10.62 -2.18
C LYS A 56 12.44 9.81 -1.24
N GLU A 57 13.28 10.48 -0.46
CA GLU A 57 14.14 9.78 0.50
C GLU A 57 13.32 9.07 1.59
N ALA A 58 12.20 9.68 2.01
CA ALA A 58 11.29 9.06 2.96
C ALA A 58 10.62 7.82 2.37
N ALA A 59 10.21 7.86 1.09
CA ALA A 59 9.64 6.71 0.40
C ALA A 59 10.64 5.55 0.32
N TRP A 60 11.91 5.84 0.03
CA TRP A 60 12.98 4.84 0.09
C TRP A 60 13.15 4.25 1.49
N ALA A 61 13.18 5.08 2.53
CA ALA A 61 13.31 4.61 3.91
C ALA A 61 12.15 3.69 4.30
N ILE A 62 10.91 4.06 4.00
CA ILE A 62 9.73 3.24 4.27
C ILE A 62 9.78 1.92 3.49
N SER A 63 10.06 1.96 2.18
CA SER A 63 10.16 0.77 1.33
C SER A 63 11.23 -0.20 1.86
N ASN A 64 12.39 0.31 2.29
CA ASN A 64 13.45 -0.51 2.87
C ASN A 64 13.02 -1.22 4.17
N VAL A 65 12.21 -0.58 5.02
CA VAL A 65 11.61 -1.26 6.19
C VAL A 65 10.72 -2.41 5.76
N THR A 66 9.93 -2.27 4.68
CA THR A 66 9.08 -3.36 4.17
C THR A 66 9.89 -4.55 3.65
N ILE A 67 11.12 -4.33 3.17
CA ILE A 67 12.01 -5.36 2.65
C ILE A 67 12.73 -6.06 3.81
N SER A 68 13.48 -5.29 4.60
CA SER A 68 14.41 -5.80 5.63
C SER A 68 13.74 -6.11 6.97
N GLY A 69 12.59 -5.51 7.26
CA GLY A 69 11.88 -5.66 8.52
C GLY A 69 10.99 -6.90 8.58
N LYS A 70 10.57 -7.25 9.80
CA LYS A 70 9.59 -8.31 10.06
C LYS A 70 8.15 -7.80 9.87
N PRO A 71 7.14 -8.69 9.79
CA PRO A 71 5.73 -8.31 9.79
C PRO A 71 5.37 -7.33 10.92
N GLU A 72 5.90 -7.52 12.13
CA GLU A 72 5.67 -6.61 13.27
C GLU A 72 6.16 -5.17 13.03
N HIS A 73 7.27 -4.99 12.32
CA HIS A 73 7.78 -3.66 11.93
C HIS A 73 6.87 -2.99 10.90
N VAL A 74 6.38 -3.78 9.94
CA VAL A 74 5.46 -3.31 8.91
C VAL A 74 4.14 -2.88 9.52
N LEU A 75 3.55 -3.70 10.38
CA LEU A 75 2.30 -3.39 11.07
C LEU A 75 2.45 -2.16 11.99
N PHE A 76 3.61 -1.99 12.63
CA PHE A 76 3.91 -0.76 13.37
C PHE A 76 3.86 0.48 12.46
N MET A 77 4.39 0.45 11.24
CA MET A 77 4.26 1.57 10.30
C MET A 77 2.80 1.83 9.90
N VAL A 78 2.01 0.77 9.70
CA VAL A 78 0.58 0.87 9.41
C VAL A 78 -0.16 1.55 10.56
N ASP A 79 0.16 1.19 11.81
CA ASP A 79 -0.41 1.83 13.01
C ASP A 79 0.01 3.30 13.13
N MET A 80 1.18 3.67 12.61
CA MET A 80 1.65 5.05 12.48
C MET A 80 1.11 5.77 11.24
N ASN A 81 0.09 5.22 10.58
CA ASN A 81 -0.63 5.81 9.45
C ASN A 81 0.24 6.08 8.21
N VAL A 82 1.12 5.13 7.87
CA VAL A 82 1.98 5.24 6.66
C VAL A 82 1.20 5.14 5.35
N ILE A 83 0.04 4.48 5.31
CA ILE A 83 -0.66 4.13 4.06
C ILE A 83 -1.06 5.37 3.24
N PRO A 84 -1.81 6.36 3.76
CA PRO A 84 -2.21 7.52 2.96
C PRO A 84 -1.05 8.33 2.37
N PRO A 85 0.00 8.73 3.14
CA PRO A 85 1.10 9.49 2.57
C PRO A 85 1.92 8.66 1.56
N PHE A 86 1.98 7.35 1.72
CA PHE A 86 2.67 6.49 0.76
C PHE A 86 1.87 6.37 -0.55
N CYS A 87 0.55 6.09 -0.49
CA CYS A 87 -0.34 6.11 -1.65
C CYS A 87 -0.42 7.48 -2.34
N SER A 88 -0.13 8.58 -1.64
CA SER A 88 -0.08 9.92 -2.23
C SER A 88 0.92 10.00 -3.39
N LEU A 89 2.04 9.27 -3.29
CA LEU A 89 3.15 9.30 -4.23
C LEU A 89 2.94 8.45 -5.48
N LEU A 90 1.90 7.60 -5.56
CA LEU A 90 1.62 6.80 -6.78
C LEU A 90 1.24 7.67 -7.99
N GLY A 91 0.79 8.91 -7.76
CA GLY A 91 0.32 9.83 -8.82
C GLY A 91 1.39 10.78 -9.37
N ILE A 92 2.66 10.62 -8.98
CA ILE A 92 3.74 11.50 -9.44
C ILE A 92 4.34 11.02 -10.76
N ARG A 93 5.06 11.89 -11.47
CA ARG A 93 5.68 11.57 -12.77
C ARG A 93 6.97 10.75 -12.67
N ASP A 94 7.53 10.61 -11.48
CA ASP A 94 8.79 9.90 -11.28
C ASP A 94 8.54 8.39 -11.19
N ALA A 95 8.71 7.71 -12.32
CA ALA A 95 8.45 6.27 -12.43
C ALA A 95 9.29 5.45 -11.43
N GLN A 96 10.51 5.88 -11.09
CA GLN A 96 11.32 5.15 -10.11
C GLN A 96 10.66 5.18 -8.73
N ILE A 97 10.15 6.34 -8.33
CA ILE A 97 9.50 6.47 -7.02
C ILE A 97 8.12 5.81 -7.01
N VAL A 98 7.38 5.86 -8.12
CA VAL A 98 6.13 5.10 -8.27
C VAL A 98 6.40 3.59 -8.09
N GLN A 99 7.43 3.05 -8.74
CA GLN A 99 7.84 1.65 -8.57
C GLN A 99 8.19 1.34 -7.10
N VAL A 100 9.02 2.17 -6.44
CA VAL A 100 9.40 2.00 -5.02
C VAL A 100 8.20 1.96 -4.09
N VAL A 101 7.21 2.82 -4.34
CA VAL A 101 5.98 2.90 -3.54
C VAL A 101 5.11 1.68 -3.79
N LEU A 102 4.96 1.28 -5.05
CA LEU A 102 4.15 0.12 -5.44
C LEU A 102 4.72 -1.19 -4.89
N ASP A 103 6.04 -1.38 -4.98
CA ASP A 103 6.76 -2.50 -4.36
C ASP A 103 6.57 -2.50 -2.84
N GLY A 104 6.68 -1.32 -2.21
CA GLY A 104 6.46 -1.17 -0.78
C GLY A 104 5.03 -1.54 -0.35
N LEU A 105 4.02 -1.13 -1.11
CA LEU A 105 2.61 -1.49 -0.84
C LEU A 105 2.39 -2.99 -1.00
N ASN A 106 2.95 -3.61 -2.05
CA ASN A 106 2.88 -5.07 -2.23
C ASN A 106 3.52 -5.81 -1.03
N ASN A 107 4.68 -5.35 -0.57
CA ASN A 107 5.35 -5.94 0.60
C ASN A 107 4.54 -5.76 1.89
N ILE A 108 3.89 -4.60 2.06
CA ILE A 108 3.00 -4.36 3.21
C ILE A 108 1.86 -5.36 3.20
N LEU A 109 1.17 -5.52 2.06
CA LEU A 109 0.04 -6.45 1.90
C LEU A 109 0.48 -7.91 2.11
N LYS A 110 1.60 -8.33 1.52
CA LYS A 110 2.16 -9.68 1.70
C LYS A 110 2.56 -9.99 3.16
N LYS A 111 2.93 -8.97 3.94
CA LYS A 111 3.31 -9.10 5.37
C LYS A 111 2.16 -8.81 6.33
N ALA A 112 0.97 -8.45 5.84
CA ALA A 112 -0.16 -8.03 6.66
C ALA A 112 -0.78 -9.16 7.51
N GLY A 113 -0.71 -10.41 7.05
CA GLY A 113 -1.29 -11.55 7.75
C GLY A 113 -2.80 -11.42 7.90
N ASN A 114 -3.29 -11.38 9.14
CA ASN A 114 -4.73 -11.22 9.43
C ASN A 114 -5.24 -9.77 9.31
N ARG A 115 -4.35 -8.80 9.02
CA ARG A 115 -4.72 -7.39 8.83
C ARG A 115 -4.81 -6.98 7.37
N THR A 116 -4.79 -7.93 6.42
CA THR A 116 -4.85 -7.65 4.98
C THR A 116 -6.10 -6.85 4.63
N GLU A 117 -7.29 -7.29 5.05
CA GLU A 117 -8.56 -6.59 4.78
C GLU A 117 -8.56 -5.14 5.32
N GLU A 118 -8.06 -4.94 6.55
CA GLU A 118 -7.93 -3.61 7.15
C GLU A 118 -7.01 -2.69 6.33
N ILE A 119 -5.91 -3.23 5.81
CA ILE A 119 -4.95 -2.47 5.00
C ILE A 119 -5.51 -2.19 3.61
N CYS A 120 -6.21 -3.15 2.98
CA CYS A 120 -6.93 -2.92 1.73
C CYS A 120 -7.95 -1.78 1.88
N GLN A 121 -8.77 -1.82 2.95
CA GLN A 121 -9.73 -0.76 3.26
C GLN A 121 -9.03 0.61 3.41
N LYS A 122 -7.90 0.68 4.13
CA LYS A 122 -7.12 1.92 4.26
C LYS A 122 -6.62 2.43 2.90
N ILE A 123 -6.19 1.53 2.01
CA ILE A 123 -5.74 1.87 0.65
C ILE A 123 -6.92 2.42 -0.16
N GLU A 124 -8.09 1.81 -0.11
CA GLU A 124 -9.31 2.29 -0.77
C GLU A 124 -9.77 3.65 -0.23
N GLU A 125 -9.90 3.80 1.08
CA GLU A 125 -10.38 5.02 1.74
C GLU A 125 -9.51 6.26 1.43
N CYS A 126 -8.21 6.06 1.19
CA CYS A 126 -7.29 7.15 0.81
C CYS A 126 -7.17 7.35 -0.71
N GLY A 127 -7.99 6.67 -1.52
CA GLY A 127 -7.95 6.72 -2.99
C GLY A 127 -6.69 6.09 -3.58
N GLY A 128 -6.04 5.20 -2.84
CA GLY A 128 -4.87 4.45 -3.29
C GLY A 128 -5.21 3.40 -4.34
N LEU A 129 -6.36 2.72 -4.21
CA LEU A 129 -6.81 1.71 -5.17
C LEU A 129 -6.98 2.30 -6.57
N ASP A 130 -7.71 3.41 -6.71
CA ASP A 130 -7.89 4.13 -7.99
C ASP A 130 -6.55 4.45 -8.67
N LYS A 131 -5.53 4.80 -7.88
CA LYS A 131 -4.17 5.08 -8.41
C LYS A 131 -3.49 3.81 -8.88
N ILE A 132 -3.61 2.71 -8.13
CA ILE A 132 -3.06 1.41 -8.53
C ILE A 132 -3.74 0.93 -9.83
N GLU A 133 -5.06 1.08 -9.95
CA GLU A 133 -5.80 0.78 -11.19
C GLU A 133 -5.28 1.61 -12.38
N HIS A 134 -5.07 2.91 -12.18
CA HIS A 134 -4.50 3.77 -13.22
C HIS A 134 -3.11 3.28 -13.69
N LEU A 135 -2.30 2.75 -12.77
CA LEU A 135 -0.96 2.24 -13.06
C LEU A 135 -0.95 0.97 -13.91
N GLN A 136 -2.07 0.26 -14.07
CA GLN A 136 -2.19 -0.86 -15.03
C GLN A 136 -2.02 -0.41 -16.50
N ASN A 137 -2.11 0.89 -16.78
CA ASN A 137 -1.88 1.48 -18.10
C ASN A 137 -0.54 2.22 -18.21
N HIS A 138 0.36 2.04 -17.23
CA HIS A 138 1.64 2.74 -17.20
C HIS A 138 2.60 2.21 -18.28
N GLU A 139 3.43 3.10 -18.87
CA GLU A 139 4.36 2.75 -19.95
C GLU A 139 5.51 1.83 -19.50
N ASN A 140 5.87 1.89 -18.22
CA ASN A 140 6.84 0.99 -17.60
C ASN A 140 6.20 -0.38 -17.34
N GLU A 141 6.82 -1.41 -17.92
CA GLU A 141 6.34 -2.79 -17.87
C GLU A 141 6.30 -3.40 -16.46
N GLU A 142 7.26 -3.05 -15.61
CA GLU A 142 7.34 -3.55 -14.24
C GLU A 142 6.20 -2.96 -13.38
N ILE A 143 5.92 -1.66 -13.56
CA ILE A 143 4.86 -0.95 -12.84
C ILE A 143 3.49 -1.54 -13.19
N TYR A 144 3.16 -1.68 -14.48
CA TYR A 144 1.83 -2.17 -14.86
C TYR A 144 1.61 -3.61 -14.38
N LYS A 145 2.63 -4.47 -14.50
CA LYS A 145 2.53 -5.89 -14.08
C LYS A 145 2.29 -6.00 -12.60
N LEU A 146 3.04 -5.23 -11.82
CA LEU A 146 2.91 -5.24 -10.37
C LEU A 146 1.56 -4.65 -9.92
N ALA A 147 1.08 -3.59 -10.58
CA ALA A 147 -0.25 -3.05 -10.31
C ALA A 147 -1.36 -4.08 -10.56
N TYR A 148 -1.24 -4.85 -11.66
CA TYR A 148 -2.14 -5.96 -11.95
C TYR A 148 -2.07 -7.06 -10.87
N GLU A 149 -0.86 -7.49 -10.50
CA GLU A 149 -0.66 -8.50 -9.44
C GLU A 149 -1.29 -8.07 -8.11
N ILE A 150 -1.13 -6.81 -7.71
CA ILE A 150 -1.70 -6.31 -6.45
C ILE A 150 -3.23 -6.37 -6.49
N ILE A 151 -3.85 -5.94 -7.60
CA ILE A 151 -5.32 -5.95 -7.72
C ILE A 151 -5.84 -7.39 -7.70
N ASP A 152 -5.25 -8.27 -8.52
CA ASP A 152 -5.64 -9.69 -8.62
C ASP A 152 -5.43 -10.47 -7.32
N ALA A 153 -4.40 -10.13 -6.54
CA ALA A 153 -4.10 -10.83 -5.30
C ALA A 153 -4.90 -10.34 -4.09
N PHE A 154 -5.31 -9.06 -4.05
CA PHE A 154 -5.79 -8.42 -2.83
C PHE A 154 -7.12 -7.66 -2.95
N PHE A 155 -7.57 -7.31 -4.16
CA PHE A 155 -8.72 -6.44 -4.37
C PHE A 155 -9.78 -7.02 -5.32
N SER A 156 -9.45 -8.05 -6.11
CA SER A 156 -10.48 -8.86 -6.77
C SER A 156 -11.10 -9.80 -5.74
N SER A 157 -12.18 -9.35 -5.09
CA SER A 157 -13.04 -10.23 -4.32
C SER A 157 -13.74 -11.23 -5.23
N GLU A 158 -13.93 -12.43 -4.69
CA GLU A 158 -14.68 -13.59 -5.17
C GLU A 158 -16.18 -13.29 -5.39
N ASP A 159 -16.52 -12.18 -6.05
CA ASP A 159 -17.90 -11.78 -6.37
C ASP A 159 -18.46 -12.52 -7.62
N ASP A 160 -17.72 -13.49 -8.17
CA ASP A 160 -18.20 -14.40 -9.23
C ASP A 160 -18.92 -15.66 -8.69
N ASP A 161 -19.04 -15.85 -7.37
CA ASP A 161 -19.72 -17.00 -6.75
C ASP A 161 -21.14 -16.69 -6.23
N VAL A 162 -21.89 -15.81 -6.91
CA VAL A 162 -23.35 -15.72 -6.73
C VAL A 162 -24.06 -15.58 -8.08
N GLU A 163 -24.26 -16.71 -8.78
CA GLU A 163 -25.54 -17.12 -9.39
C GLU A 163 -25.36 -18.46 -10.13
N GLN A 164 -25.29 -19.56 -9.38
CA GLN A 164 -25.57 -20.89 -9.93
C GLN A 164 -26.95 -21.38 -9.49
N ASP A 165 -27.77 -21.65 -10.50
CA ASP A 165 -28.97 -22.50 -10.50
C ASP A 165 -30.22 -22.06 -9.73
N GLY A 166 -31.01 -21.23 -10.41
CA GLY A 166 -32.47 -21.16 -10.30
C GLY A 166 -33.20 -21.91 -11.42
N HIS A 167 -32.73 -23.08 -11.87
CA HIS A 167 -33.51 -23.94 -12.77
C HIS A 167 -34.53 -24.76 -11.96
N PHE A 168 -35.77 -24.27 -11.84
CA PHE A 168 -36.92 -25.12 -11.50
C PHE A 168 -38.16 -24.76 -12.35
N ASN A 169 -38.28 -25.49 -13.46
CA ASN A 169 -39.47 -26.00 -14.16
C ASN A 169 -40.75 -25.14 -14.25
N GLU A 170 -41.04 -24.74 -15.49
CA GLU A 170 -42.41 -24.59 -15.99
C GLU A 170 -43.20 -25.91 -15.81
N ALA A 171 -44.24 -25.86 -14.99
CA ALA A 171 -45.36 -26.79 -15.09
C ALA A 171 -46.64 -25.96 -15.30
N GLN A 172 -46.99 -25.81 -16.57
CA GLN A 172 -48.31 -25.39 -17.02
C GLN A 172 -49.36 -26.39 -16.52
N GLY A 173 -50.41 -25.93 -15.86
CA GLY A 173 -51.48 -26.83 -15.43
C GLY A 173 -52.68 -26.15 -14.76
N ALA A 174 -53.53 -25.49 -15.55
CA ALA A 174 -54.99 -25.39 -15.39
C ALA A 174 -55.56 -24.43 -16.47
N PRO A 175 -56.84 -24.49 -16.90
CA PRO A 175 -57.98 -25.17 -16.27
C PRO A 175 -58.89 -25.96 -17.26
N GLY A 176 -59.72 -26.87 -16.76
CA GLY A 176 -60.89 -27.32 -17.52
C GLY A 176 -61.45 -28.69 -17.13
N GLY A 177 -62.51 -28.69 -16.32
CA GLY A 177 -63.33 -29.88 -16.08
C GLY A 177 -64.68 -29.51 -15.49
N PHE A 178 -65.73 -29.56 -16.32
CA PHE A 178 -67.14 -29.55 -15.93
C PHE A 178 -67.71 -30.98 -15.85
N ASN A 179 -68.83 -31.11 -15.13
CA ASN A 179 -69.80 -32.23 -14.97
C ASN A 179 -69.47 -33.24 -13.85
N PHE A 180 -70.39 -33.57 -12.92
CA PHE A 180 -71.86 -33.60 -12.94
C PHE A 180 -72.51 -32.93 -11.71
#